data_AF-A0A2E1FPN5-F1
#
_entry.id   AF-A0A2E1FPN5-F1
#
_cell.length_a   1.000
_cell.length_b   1.000
_cell.length_c   1.000
_cell.angle_alpha   90.00
_cell.angle_beta   90.00
_cell.angle_gamma   90.00
#
_symmetry.space_group_name_H-M   'P 1'
#
loop_
_entity.id
_entity.type
_entity.pdbx_description
1 polymer ?
#
loop_
_entity_poly.entity_id
_entity_poly.type
_entity_poly.pdbx_seq_one_letter_code
_entity_poly.pdbx_strand_id
1 'polypeptide(L)' 'MENVFKFMGGFFKGLTQLMIGFAALAVVTEVVFGAAMFPGMEVVDNLTGLISQLGNGGFVGLVALLILWSILDRK' A
#
# COMPACT_ATOMS: atom_id res chain seq x y z
N MET A 1 2.62 -29.83 11.32
CA MET A 1 2.73 -29.07 10.05
C MET A 1 1.71 -27.94 10.00
N GLU A 2 0.39 -28.19 10.16
CA GLU A 2 -0.64 -27.13 10.16
C GLU A 2 -0.43 -26.00 11.18
N ASN A 3 0.04 -26.32 12.40
CA ASN A 3 0.30 -25.31 13.42
C ASN A 3 1.42 -24.33 13.02
N VAL A 4 2.41 -24.79 12.26
CA VAL A 4 3.49 -23.95 11.75
C VAL A 4 2.95 -23.01 10.66
N PHE A 5 2.13 -23.51 9.74
CA PHE A 5 1.48 -22.67 8.73
C PHE A 5 0.53 -21.62 9.34
N LYS A 6 -0.23 -22.00 10.39
CA LYS A 6 -1.10 -21.05 11.11
C LYS A 6 -0.28 -19.97 11.83
N PHE A 7 0.80 -20.35 12.51
CA PHE A 7 1.69 -19.40 13.18
C PHE A 7 2.36 -18.45 12.16
N MET A 8 2.89 -18.98 11.06
CA MET A 8 3.50 -18.17 10.00
C MET A 8 2.47 -17.23 9.35
N GLY A 9 1.27 -17.73 9.04
CA GLY A 9 0.19 -16.91 8.50
C GLY A 9 -0.21 -15.77 9.44
N GLY A 10 -0.31 -16.05 10.74
CA GLY A 10 -0.55 -15.03 11.77
C GLY A 10 0.59 -14.00 11.87
N PHE A 11 1.84 -14.46 11.84
CA PHE A 11 3.02 -13.59 11.87
C PHE A 11 3.06 -12.64 10.66
N PHE A 12 2.92 -13.16 9.44
CA PHE A 12 2.93 -12.32 8.24
C PHE A 12 1.75 -11.37 8.21
N LYS A 13 0.56 -11.78 8.67
CA LYS A 13 -0.59 -10.88 8.79
C LYS A 13 -0.29 -9.72 9.75
N GLY A 14 0.28 -10.01 10.93
CA GLY A 14 0.68 -8.99 11.90
C GLY A 14 1.78 -8.07 11.37
N LEU A 15 2.79 -8.63 10.69
CA LEU A 15 3.85 -7.86 10.06
C LEU A 15 3.33 -6.94 8.95
N THR A 16 2.44 -7.43 8.09
CA THR A 16 1.79 -6.60 7.07
C THR A 16 0.98 -5.46 7.71
N GLN A 17 0.23 -5.73 8.78
CA GLN A 17 -0.50 -4.69 9.50
C GLN A 17 0.44 -3.63 10.11
N LEU A 18 1.58 -4.04 10.68
CA LEU A 18 2.60 -3.13 11.17
C LEU A 18 3.15 -2.24 10.05
N MET A 19 3.50 -2.84 8.90
CA MET A 19 4.03 -2.11 7.75
C MET A 19 3.02 -1.12 7.17
N ILE A 20 1.73 -1.47 7.13
CA ILE A 20 0.66 -0.54 6.74
C ILE A 20 0.58 0.63 7.72
N GLY A 21 0.70 0.38 9.02
CA GLY A 21 0.76 1.43 10.04
C GLY A 21 1.92 2.40 9.83
N PHE A 22 3.13 1.88 9.55
CA PHE A 22 4.28 2.72 9.23
C PHE A 22 4.13 3.49 7.92
N ALA A 23 3.56 2.88 6.88
CA ALA A 23 3.26 3.58 5.63
C ALA A 23 2.28 4.74 5.86
N ALA A 24 1.23 4.53 6.66
CA ALA A 24 0.28 5.59 7.00
C ALA A 24 0.94 6.74 7.77
N LEU A 25 1.81 6.45 8.74
CA LEU A 25 2.57 7.46 9.47
C LEU A 25 3.52 8.24 8.54
N ALA A 26 4.20 7.55 7.63
CA ALA A 26 5.09 8.17 6.64
C ALA A 26 4.33 9.14 5.74
N VAL A 27 3.17 8.74 5.21
CA VAL A 27 2.30 9.60 4.40
C VAL A 27 1.89 10.86 5.16
N VAL A 28 1.39 10.73 6.39
CA VAL A 28 0.97 11.89 7.20
C VAL A 28 2.14 12.86 7.43
N THR A 29 3.31 12.30 7.73
CA THR A 29 4.49 13.10 8.04
C THR A 29 5.03 13.82 6.80
N GLU A 30 5.11 13.14 5.66
CA GLU A 30 5.53 13.70 4.38
C GLU A 30 4.57 14.81 3.92
N VAL A 31 3.26 14.66 4.12
CA VAL A 31 2.27 15.69 3.78
C VAL A 31 2.40 16.92 4.68
N VAL A 32 2.64 16.74 5.98
CA VAL A 32 2.67 17.86 6.95
C VAL A 32 4.00 18.63 6.90
N PHE A 33 5.11 17.92 6.82
CA PHE A 33 6.45 18.51 6.94
C PHE A 33 7.23 18.55 5.62
N GLY A 34 6.70 17.94 4.57
CA GLY A 34 7.35 17.82 3.26
C GLY A 34 8.40 16.71 3.20
N ALA A 35 8.79 16.34 1.98
CA ALA A 35 9.79 15.29 1.70
C ALA A 35 11.18 15.57 2.30
N ALA A 36 11.49 16.84 2.62
CA ALA A 36 12.75 17.24 3.24
C ALA A 36 12.92 16.71 4.68
N MET A 37 11.83 16.35 5.37
CA MET A 37 11.91 15.82 6.74
C MET A 37 12.47 14.39 6.77
N PHE A 38 12.19 13.58 5.75
CA PHE A 38 12.67 12.21 5.61
C PHE A 38 13.25 11.98 4.21
N PRO A 39 14.50 12.41 3.96
CA PRO A 39 15.13 12.28 2.65
C PRO A 39 15.16 10.82 2.17
N GLY A 40 14.62 10.57 0.98
CA GLY A 40 14.53 9.24 0.37
C GLY A 40 13.30 8.41 0.77
N MET A 41 12.40 8.94 1.60
CA MET A 41 11.13 8.31 1.93
C MET A 41 9.98 9.04 1.23
N GLU A 42 9.87 8.84 -0.09
CA GLU A 42 8.91 9.50 -0.98
C GLU A 42 7.64 8.64 -1.16
N VAL A 43 6.87 8.44 -0.09
CA VAL A 43 5.70 7.54 -0.12
C VAL A 43 4.55 8.17 -0.90
N VAL A 44 4.33 9.48 -0.72
CA VAL A 44 3.27 10.22 -1.43
C VAL A 44 3.53 10.25 -2.93
N ASP A 45 4.77 10.47 -3.36
CA ASP A 45 5.13 10.46 -4.78
C ASP A 45 4.96 9.07 -5.40
N ASN A 46 5.33 8.00 -4.68
CA ASN A 46 5.07 6.63 -5.13
C ASN A 46 3.56 6.35 -5.31
N LEU A 47 2.73 6.77 -4.36
CA LEU A 47 1.28 6.59 -4.42
C LEU A 47 0.65 7.40 -5.56
N THR A 48 1.00 8.69 -5.67
CA THR A 48 0.47 9.57 -6.72
C THR A 48 0.94 9.14 -8.11
N GLY A 49 2.15 8.60 -8.23
CA GLY A 49 2.67 7.98 -9.46
C GLY A 49 1.85 6.77 -9.89
N LEU A 50 1.53 5.86 -8.96
CA LEU A 50 0.66 4.71 -9.24
C LEU A 50 -0.76 5.14 -9.66
N ILE A 51 -1.34 6.12 -8.96
CA ILE A 51 -2.66 6.67 -9.31
C ILE A 51 -2.63 7.30 -10.71
N SER A 52 -1.57 8.03 -11.04
CA SER A 52 -1.40 8.64 -12.35
C SER A 52 -1.25 7.60 -13.45
N GLN A 53 -0.51 6.51 -13.22
CA GLN A 53 -0.41 5.39 -14.17
C GLN A 53 -1.77 4.76 -14.44
N LEU A 54 -2.57 4.55 -13.40
CA LEU A 54 -3.93 4.02 -13.53
C LEU A 54 -4.83 5.02 -14.27
N GLY A 55 -4.79 6.31 -13.92
CA GLY A 55 -5.59 7.35 -14.58
C GLY A 55 -5.26 7.52 -16.06
N ASN A 56 -3.97 7.50 -16.42
CA ASN A 56 -3.51 7.61 -17.80
C ASN A 56 -3.91 6.41 -18.68
N GLY A 57 -4.22 5.26 -18.06
CA GLY A 57 -4.77 4.09 -18.76
C GLY A 57 -6.23 4.25 -19.21
N GLY A 58 -6.92 5.34 -18.85
CA GLY A 58 -8.31 5.60 -19.22
C GLY A 58 -9.24 4.46 -18.79
N PHE A 59 -9.99 3.88 -19.73
CA PHE A 59 -10.90 2.77 -19.45
C PHE A 59 -10.18 1.52 -18.91
N VAL A 60 -8.99 1.21 -19.42
CA VAL A 60 -8.20 0.05 -18.94
C VAL A 60 -7.76 0.24 -17.50
N GLY A 61 -7.44 1.48 -17.12
CA GLY A 61 -7.13 1.84 -15.73
C GLY A 61 -8.29 1.59 -14.77
N LEU A 62 -9.51 1.94 -15.18
CA LEU A 62 -10.72 1.68 -14.39
C LEU A 62 -11.00 0.18 -14.24
N VAL A 63 -10.82 -0.60 -15.31
CA VAL A 63 -10.96 -2.06 -15.25
C VAL A 63 -9.90 -2.67 -14.31
N ALA A 64 -8.65 -2.20 -14.38
CA ALA A 64 -7.59 -2.64 -13.49
C ALA A 64 -7.90 -2.33 -12.01
N LEU A 65 -8.46 -1.15 -11.72
CA LEU A 65 -8.92 -0.78 -10.38
C LEU A 65 -10.02 -1.72 -9.86
N LEU A 66 -11.01 -2.05 -10.69
CA LEU A 66 -12.10 -2.97 -10.31
C LEU A 66 -11.58 -4.38 -10.01
N ILE A 67 -10.62 -4.87 -10.81
CA ILE A 67 -9.98 -6.17 -10.57
C ILE A 67 -9.21 -6.15 -9.25
N LEU A 68 -8.40 -5.11 -9.03
CA LEU A 68 -7.60 -4.97 -7.81
C LEU A 68 -8.49 -4.90 -6.56
N TRP A 69 -9.59 -4.14 -6.64
CA TRP A 69 -10.57 -4.03 -5.56
C TRP A 69 -11.25 -5.37 -5.25
N SER A 70 -11.67 -6.12 -6.27
CA SER A 70 -12.27 -7.46 -6.11
C SER A 70 -11.33 -8.47 -5.44
N ILE A 71 -10.01 -8.36 -5.69
CA ILE A 71 -9.01 -9.20 -5.01
C ILE A 71 -8.84 -8.80 -3.55
N LEU A 72 -8.85 -7.50 -3.25
CA LEU A 72 -8.70 -6.99 -1.89
C LEU A 72 -9.92 -7.31 -1.02
N ASP A 73 -11.13 -7.17 -1.56
CA ASP A 73 -12.40 -7.42 -0.84
C ASP A 73 -12.62 -8.91 -0.53
N ARG A 74 -11.96 -9.81 -1.29
CA ARG A 74 -11.97 -11.26 -1.04
C ARG A 74 -11.01 -11.71 0.07
N LYS A 75 -10.23 -10.80 0.69
CA LYS A 75 -9.36 -11.11 1.85
C LYS A 75 -10.06 -10.89 3.17
#